data_AF-A0AAD9TX66-F1
#
_entry.id   AF-A0AAD9TX66-F1
#
_cell.length_a   1.000
_cell.length_b   1.000
_cell.length_c   1.000
_cell.angle_alpha   90.00
_cell.angle_beta   90.00
_cell.angle_gamma   90.00
#
_symmetry.space_group_name_H-M   'P 1'
#
loop_
_entity.id
_entity.type
_entity.pdbx_description
1 polymer ?
#
loop_
_entity_poly.entity_id
_entity_poly.type
_entity_poly.pdbx_seq_one_letter_code
_entity_poly.pdbx_strand_id
1 'polypeptide(L)'
;MREAIIEYRDLKLSERETSSYKDDTNIPCGAVLKKMAGLLDKSEKSIQMLVKLRNSAMHSYQDCKIPVDWMLDSRIVSKIKQASMKLAQMYMKIVSTELELVHNSDRETTQEALLIQGVHFAYRAHQFAGGLDSETLCAFEEIRQRVPGHLGGSR
;
A
#
# COMPACT_ATOMS: atom_id res chain seq x y z
N MET A 1 23.03 13.34 8.75
CA MET A 1 22.48 14.52 8.04
C MET A 1 22.14 14.25 6.57
N ARG A 2 23.05 13.75 5.73
CA ARG A 2 22.71 13.40 4.32
C ARG A 2 21.54 12.41 4.22
N GLU A 3 21.56 11.37 5.04
CA GLU A 3 20.50 10.37 5.13
C GLU A 3 19.12 11.00 5.45
N ALA A 4 19.05 11.87 6.46
CA ALA A 4 17.80 12.59 6.80
C ALA A 4 17.22 13.40 5.63
N ILE A 5 18.07 14.05 4.83
CA ILE A 5 17.63 14.83 3.67
C ILE A 5 17.08 13.92 2.58
N ILE A 6 17.75 12.80 2.31
CA ILE A 6 17.34 11.81 1.32
C ILE A 6 15.99 11.22 1.72
N GLU A 7 15.87 10.72 2.95
CA GLU A 7 14.64 10.09 3.45
C GLU A 7 13.45 11.08 3.46
N TYR A 8 13.67 12.33 3.86
CA TYR A 8 12.61 13.34 3.80
C TYR A 8 12.16 13.66 2.37
N ARG A 9 13.11 13.73 1.43
CA ARG A 9 12.81 13.96 0.01
C ARG A 9 12.03 12.79 -0.59
N ASP A 10 12.45 11.57 -0.29
CA ASP A 10 11.82 10.35 -0.80
C ASP A 10 10.42 10.16 -0.23
N LEU A 11 10.23 10.48 1.05
CA LEU A 11 8.91 10.51 1.69
C LEU A 11 7.96 11.51 1.00
N LYS A 12 8.44 12.73 0.72
CA LYS A 12 7.66 13.74 -0.02
C LYS A 12 7.35 13.32 -1.45
N LEU A 13 8.31 12.69 -2.13
CA LEU A 13 8.11 12.21 -3.48
C LEU A 13 7.02 11.12 -3.50
N SER A 14 7.09 10.17 -2.57
CA SER A 14 6.08 9.12 -2.42
C SER A 14 4.69 9.71 -2.16
N GLU A 15 4.59 10.70 -1.25
CA GLU A 15 3.31 11.38 -0.99
C GLU A 15 2.74 12.06 -2.23
N ARG A 16 3.57 12.78 -2.98
CA ARG A 16 3.14 13.46 -4.21
C ARG A 16 2.67 12.47 -5.26
N GLU A 17 3.46 11.43 -5.53
CA GLU A 17 3.13 10.43 -6.55
C GLU A 17 1.80 9.73 -6.23
N THR A 18 1.63 9.21 -5.01
CA THR A 18 0.40 8.52 -4.62
C THR A 18 -0.80 9.47 -4.59
N SER A 19 -0.63 10.71 -4.13
CA SER A 19 -1.74 11.69 -4.07
C SER A 19 -2.14 12.25 -5.43
N SER A 20 -1.20 12.33 -6.37
CA SER A 20 -1.44 12.86 -7.72
C SER A 20 -1.95 11.79 -8.69
N TYR A 21 -1.94 10.52 -8.28
CA TYR A 21 -2.37 9.42 -9.13
C TYR A 21 -3.83 9.59 -9.54
N LYS A 22 -4.05 9.44 -10.83
CA LYS A 22 -5.37 9.37 -11.45
C LYS A 22 -5.40 8.11 -12.29
N ASP A 23 -6.57 7.47 -12.30
CA ASP A 23 -6.85 6.39 -13.22
C ASP A 23 -6.68 6.88 -14.66
N ASP A 24 -6.02 6.06 -15.47
CA ASP A 24 -5.76 6.32 -16.88
C ASP A 24 -6.51 5.27 -17.69
N THR A 25 -7.64 5.69 -18.26
CA THR A 25 -8.55 4.82 -19.01
C THR A 25 -7.95 4.35 -20.34
N ASN A 26 -6.78 4.85 -20.74
CA ASN A 26 -6.15 4.51 -22.03
C ASN A 26 -5.21 3.29 -21.96
N ILE A 27 -4.95 2.76 -20.77
CA ILE A 27 -4.04 1.61 -20.59
C ILE A 27 -4.81 0.35 -20.14
N PRO A 28 -4.31 -0.86 -20.44
CA PRO A 28 -4.98 -2.10 -20.04
C PRO A 28 -5.14 -2.22 -18.52
N CYS A 29 -6.27 -2.77 -18.07
CA CYS A 29 -6.61 -2.94 -16.64
C CYS A 29 -5.43 -3.50 -15.82
N GLY A 30 -4.82 -4.60 -16.26
CA GLY A 30 -3.66 -5.21 -15.57
C GLY A 30 -2.47 -4.26 -15.39
N ALA A 31 -2.24 -3.34 -16.34
CA ALA A 31 -1.18 -2.33 -16.23
C ALA A 31 -1.53 -1.23 -15.21
N VAL A 32 -2.80 -0.80 -15.16
CA VAL A 32 -3.32 0.13 -14.15
C VAL A 32 -3.13 -0.46 -12.77
N LEU A 33 -3.64 -1.68 -12.53
CA LEU A 33 -3.57 -2.36 -11.25
C LEU A 33 -2.13 -2.57 -10.77
N LYS A 34 -1.22 -2.96 -11.69
CA LYS A 34 0.22 -3.10 -11.37
C LYS A 34 0.86 -1.77 -10.97
N LYS A 35 0.49 -0.66 -11.63
CA LYS A 35 0.99 0.67 -11.27
C LYS A 35 0.52 1.10 -9.89
N MET A 36 -0.75 0.83 -9.56
CA MET A 36 -1.30 1.09 -8.23
C MET A 36 -0.62 0.24 -7.15
N ALA A 37 -0.36 -1.04 -7.42
CA ALA A 37 0.43 -1.91 -6.53
C ALA A 37 1.81 -1.30 -6.22
N GLY A 38 2.53 -0.84 -7.24
CA GLY A 38 3.84 -0.20 -7.06
C GLY A 38 3.80 1.10 -6.26
N LEU A 39 2.73 1.89 -6.37
CA LEU A 39 2.55 3.10 -5.56
C LEU A 39 2.31 2.78 -4.08
N LEU A 40 1.53 1.73 -3.78
CA LEU A 40 1.35 1.26 -2.41
C LEU A 40 2.65 0.70 -1.84
N ASP A 41 3.40 -0.11 -2.61
CA ASP A 41 4.72 -0.63 -2.22
C ASP A 41 5.68 0.50 -1.85
N LYS A 42 5.75 1.55 -2.69
CA LYS A 42 6.61 2.71 -2.45
C LYS A 42 6.19 3.48 -1.20
N SER A 43 4.88 3.64 -1.01
CA SER A 43 4.31 4.30 0.18
C SER A 43 4.67 3.56 1.47
N GLU A 44 4.47 2.24 1.52
CA GLU A 44 4.84 1.40 2.65
C GLU A 44 6.34 1.45 2.94
N LYS A 45 7.17 1.29 1.90
CA LYS A 45 8.63 1.35 2.04
C LYS A 45 9.08 2.71 2.58
N SER A 46 8.53 3.81 2.09
CA SER A 46 8.92 5.16 2.54
C SER A 46 8.62 5.37 4.03
N ILE A 47 7.47 4.92 4.52
CA ILE A 47 7.12 5.01 5.94
C ILE A 47 7.95 4.05 6.79
N GLN A 48 8.23 2.84 6.29
CA GLN A 48 9.11 1.90 6.97
C GLN A 48 10.51 2.48 7.16
N MET A 49 11.06 3.14 6.14
CA MET A 49 12.36 3.80 6.21
C MET A 49 12.35 4.98 7.19
N LEU A 50 11.29 5.79 7.19
CA LEU A 50 11.10 6.85 8.19
C LEU A 50 11.13 6.30 9.62
N VAL A 51 10.40 5.21 9.89
CA VAL A 51 10.36 4.57 11.21
C VAL A 51 11.75 4.05 11.61
N LYS A 52 12.47 3.41 10.68
CA LYS A 52 13.84 2.95 10.93
C LYS A 52 14.77 4.11 11.28
N LEU A 53 14.76 5.17 10.49
CA LEU A 53 15.60 6.35 10.72
C LEU A 53 15.26 7.05 12.05
N ARG A 54 13.97 7.14 12.38
CA ARG A 54 13.51 7.68 13.68
C ARG A 54 14.08 6.87 14.83
N ASN A 55 13.97 5.55 14.75
CA ASN A 55 14.42 4.68 15.83
C ASN A 55 15.96 4.69 15.99
N SER A 56 16.71 4.86 14.89
CA SER A 56 18.18 4.79 14.92
C SER A 56 18.87 6.13 15.20
N ALA A 57 18.33 7.25 14.72
CA ALA A 57 19.08 8.50 14.61
C ALA A 57 18.39 9.74 15.20
N MET A 58 17.13 9.65 15.65
CA MET A 58 16.37 10.82 16.10
C MET A 58 17.03 11.54 17.28
N HIS A 59 17.50 10.81 18.30
CA HIS A 59 18.17 11.40 19.47
C HIS A 59 19.45 12.14 19.05
N SER A 60 20.30 11.51 18.23
CA SER A 60 21.51 12.14 17.72
C SER A 60 21.21 13.40 16.89
N TYR A 61 20.12 13.39 16.12
CA TYR A 61 19.68 14.57 15.38
C TYR A 61 19.19 15.69 16.28
N GLN A 62 18.49 15.38 17.37
CA GLN A 62 18.09 16.37 18.38
C GLN A 62 19.30 17.01 19.06
N ASP A 63 20.32 16.22 19.41
CA ASP A 63 21.57 16.70 20.00
C ASP A 63 22.30 17.66 19.05
N CYS A 64 22.31 17.33 17.76
CA CYS A 64 22.85 18.18 16.69
C CYS A 64 21.95 19.37 16.31
N LYS A 65 20.85 19.63 17.03
CA LYS A 65 19.86 20.69 16.73
C LYS A 65 19.26 20.61 15.32
N ILE A 66 19.18 19.40 14.77
CA ILE A 66 18.50 19.14 13.50
C ILE A 66 16.99 19.00 13.79
N PRO A 67 16.10 19.65 13.02
CA PRO A 67 14.67 19.47 13.18
C PRO A 67 14.25 18.01 12.98
N VAL A 68 13.52 17.45 13.95
CA VAL A 68 13.03 16.06 13.92
C VAL A 68 11.51 15.96 13.88
N ASP A 69 10.78 17.08 13.92
CA ASP A 69 9.30 17.07 13.93
C ASP A 69 8.70 16.36 12.71
N TRP A 70 9.40 16.39 11.57
CA TRP A 70 8.98 15.68 10.36
C TRP A 70 9.04 14.14 10.51
N MET A 71 9.82 13.63 11.48
CA MET A 71 9.97 12.21 11.82
C MET A 71 8.88 11.72 12.79
N LEU A 72 8.21 12.63 13.48
CA LEU A 72 7.14 12.35 14.44
C LEU A 72 5.80 12.35 13.71
N ASP A 73 5.38 11.17 13.21
CA ASP A 73 4.10 10.90 12.52
C ASP A 73 3.48 12.15 11.86
N SER A 74 4.24 12.71 10.93
CA SER A 74 3.94 14.03 10.36
C SER A 74 2.66 14.02 9.53
N ARG A 75 2.14 15.22 9.23
CA ARG A 75 1.03 15.40 8.27
C ARG A 75 1.28 14.71 6.92
N ILE A 76 2.54 14.46 6.55
CA ILE A 76 2.89 13.74 5.32
C ILE A 76 2.53 12.25 5.45
N VAL A 77 2.82 11.61 6.59
CA VAL A 77 2.45 10.21 6.87
C VAL A 77 0.93 10.03 6.78
N SER A 78 0.15 10.91 7.39
CA SER A 78 -1.31 10.84 7.34
C SER A 78 -1.85 11.01 5.91
N LYS A 79 -1.23 11.90 5.12
CA LYS A 79 -1.58 12.10 3.71
C LYS A 79 -1.25 10.88 2.85
N ILE A 80 -0.09 10.25 3.04
CA ILE A 80 0.29 9.01 2.35
C ILE A 80 -0.75 7.93 2.66
N LYS A 81 -1.08 7.70 3.93
CA LYS A 81 -2.10 6.73 4.34
C LYS A 81 -3.46 7.02 3.71
N GLN A 82 -3.90 8.29 3.73
CA GLN A 82 -5.17 8.69 3.10
C GLN A 82 -5.15 8.48 1.58
N ALA A 83 -4.03 8.79 0.91
CA ALA A 83 -3.88 8.59 -0.52
C ALA A 83 -3.89 7.08 -0.88
N SER A 84 -3.25 6.23 -0.07
CA SER A 84 -3.32 4.78 -0.21
C SER A 84 -4.74 4.24 -0.04
N MET A 85 -5.55 4.81 0.85
CA MET A 85 -6.98 4.46 0.97
C MET A 85 -7.78 4.83 -0.28
N LYS A 86 -7.52 6.02 -0.86
CA LYS A 86 -8.13 6.41 -2.14
C LYS A 86 -7.69 5.49 -3.27
N LEU A 87 -6.42 5.06 -3.25
CA LEU A 87 -5.87 4.09 -4.19
C LEU A 87 -6.61 2.75 -4.11
N ALA A 88 -6.86 2.23 -2.90
CA ALA A 88 -7.67 1.03 -2.68
C ALA A 88 -9.10 1.17 -3.24
N GLN A 89 -9.75 2.31 -3.01
CA GLN A 89 -11.08 2.57 -3.56
C GLN A 89 -11.10 2.57 -5.09
N MET A 90 -10.11 3.23 -5.72
CA MET A 90 -9.98 3.22 -7.18
C MET A 90 -9.70 1.81 -7.71
N TYR A 91 -8.83 1.06 -7.04
CA TYR A 91 -8.45 -0.29 -7.44
C TYR A 91 -9.65 -1.22 -7.44
N MET A 92 -10.46 -1.17 -6.39
CA MET A 92 -11.68 -1.99 -6.27
C MET A 92 -12.74 -1.61 -7.31
N LYS A 93 -12.84 -0.33 -7.68
CA LYS A 93 -13.73 0.09 -8.77
C LYS A 93 -13.29 -0.51 -10.10
N ILE A 94 -12.00 -0.45 -10.43
CA ILE A 94 -11.46 -1.04 -11.67
C ILE A 94 -11.69 -2.55 -11.70
N VAL A 95 -11.41 -3.25 -10.59
CA VAL A 95 -11.68 -4.70 -10.47
C VAL A 95 -13.17 -5.01 -10.67
N SER A 96 -14.06 -4.22 -10.08
CA SER A 96 -15.52 -4.44 -10.21
C SER A 96 -15.98 -4.27 -11.66
N THR A 97 -15.55 -3.19 -12.34
CA THR A 97 -15.88 -2.95 -13.75
C THR A 97 -15.33 -4.07 -14.65
N GLU A 98 -14.09 -4.51 -14.43
CA GLU A 98 -13.49 -5.58 -15.22
C GLU A 98 -14.21 -6.92 -15.00
N LEU A 99 -14.63 -7.23 -13.76
CA LEU A 99 -15.41 -8.44 -13.47
C LEU A 99 -16.77 -8.44 -14.19
N GLU A 100 -17.46 -7.31 -14.25
CA GLU A 100 -18.72 -7.16 -14.99
C GLU A 100 -18.54 -7.38 -16.50
N LEU A 101 -17.43 -6.90 -17.07
CA LEU A 101 -17.11 -7.11 -18.49
C LEU A 101 -16.81 -8.57 -18.80
N VAL A 102 -16.03 -9.23 -17.93
CA VAL A 102 -15.61 -10.63 -18.11
C VAL A 102 -16.74 -11.63 -17.80
N HIS A 103 -17.77 -11.25 -17.03
CA HIS A 103 -18.94 -12.11 -16.71
C HIS A 103 -19.68 -12.61 -17.96
N ASN A 104 -19.53 -11.92 -19.09
CA ASN A 104 -20.09 -12.35 -20.36
C ASN A 104 -19.20 -13.36 -21.13
N SER A 105 -18.16 -13.90 -20.47
CA SER A 105 -17.20 -14.86 -21.03
C SER A 105 -16.99 -16.06 -20.10
N ASP A 106 -16.69 -17.22 -20.66
CA ASP A 106 -16.54 -18.52 -19.97
C ASP A 106 -15.20 -18.65 -19.20
N ARG A 107 -14.72 -17.55 -18.59
CA ARG A 107 -13.36 -17.41 -18.02
C ARG A 107 -13.36 -17.29 -16.49
N GLU A 108 -14.04 -18.20 -15.81
CA GLU A 108 -14.24 -18.22 -14.35
C GLU A 108 -12.91 -18.11 -13.56
N THR A 109 -11.86 -18.83 -13.96
CA THR A 109 -10.55 -18.80 -13.29
C THR A 109 -9.85 -17.44 -13.35
N THR A 110 -10.13 -16.63 -14.38
CA THR A 110 -9.55 -15.28 -14.50
C THR A 110 -10.28 -14.29 -13.59
N GLN A 111 -11.58 -14.47 -13.40
CA GLN A 111 -12.39 -13.66 -12.50
C GLN A 111 -12.02 -13.91 -11.04
N GLU A 112 -11.85 -15.17 -10.63
CA GLU A 112 -11.42 -15.53 -9.28
C GLU A 112 -10.05 -14.92 -8.95
N ALA A 113 -9.08 -15.04 -9.86
CA ALA A 113 -7.74 -14.46 -9.68
C ALA A 113 -7.79 -12.95 -9.50
N LEU A 114 -8.60 -12.25 -10.30
CA LEU A 114 -8.77 -10.81 -10.22
C LEU A 114 -9.43 -10.38 -8.91
N LEU A 115 -10.45 -11.11 -8.46
CA LEU A 115 -11.13 -10.87 -7.18
C LEU A 115 -10.15 -11.04 -6.00
N ILE A 116 -9.40 -12.14 -5.97
CA ILE A 116 -8.39 -12.41 -4.93
C ILE A 116 -7.35 -11.29 -4.90
N GLN A 117 -6.88 -10.85 -6.07
CA GLN A 117 -5.93 -9.75 -6.19
C GLN A 117 -6.50 -8.44 -5.65
N GLY A 118 -7.77 -8.13 -5.95
CA GLY A 118 -8.48 -6.96 -5.42
C GLY A 118 -8.63 -6.97 -3.91
N VAL A 119 -9.12 -8.08 -3.34
CA VAL A 119 -9.27 -8.26 -1.90
C VAL A 119 -7.92 -8.11 -1.18
N HIS A 120 -6.87 -8.75 -1.71
CA HIS A 120 -5.53 -8.66 -1.13
C HIS A 120 -4.99 -7.22 -1.14
N PHE A 121 -5.16 -6.50 -2.26
CA PHE A 121 -4.73 -5.11 -2.36
C PHE A 121 -5.47 -4.20 -1.37
N ALA A 122 -6.80 -4.32 -1.29
CA ALA A 122 -7.62 -3.54 -0.36
C ALA A 122 -7.24 -3.83 1.09
N TYR A 123 -7.16 -5.11 1.47
CA TYR A 123 -6.74 -5.52 2.82
C TYR A 123 -5.38 -4.91 3.20
N ARG A 124 -4.40 -5.02 2.32
CA ARG A 124 -3.05 -4.47 2.55
C ARG A 124 -3.07 -2.95 2.74
N ALA A 125 -3.81 -2.22 1.90
CA ALA A 125 -3.93 -0.77 2.04
C ALA A 125 -4.62 -0.36 3.36
N HIS A 126 -5.65 -1.09 3.78
CA HIS A 126 -6.33 -0.89 5.06
C HIS A 126 -5.41 -1.17 6.26
N GLN A 127 -4.66 -2.27 6.22
CA GLN A 127 -3.64 -2.60 7.24
C GLN A 127 -2.58 -1.49 7.32
N PHE A 128 -2.07 -1.04 6.17
CA PHE A 128 -1.08 0.03 6.09
C PHE A 128 -1.58 1.36 6.68
N ALA A 129 -2.85 1.71 6.42
CA ALA A 129 -3.46 2.92 6.96
C ALA A 129 -3.73 2.84 8.47
N GLY A 130 -3.66 1.65 9.07
CA GLY A 130 -4.10 1.40 10.45
C GLY A 130 -5.61 1.43 10.60
N GLY A 131 -6.35 1.12 9.52
CA GLY A 131 -7.80 1.17 9.46
C GLY A 131 -8.51 -0.14 9.83
N LEU A 132 -7.76 -1.19 10.20
CA LEU A 132 -8.31 -2.43 10.73
C LEU A 132 -8.03 -2.46 12.23
N ASP A 133 -9.07 -2.69 13.03
CA ASP A 133 -8.90 -2.93 14.46
C ASP A 133 -8.18 -4.27 14.71
N SER A 134 -7.65 -4.45 15.92
CA SER A 134 -6.88 -5.64 16.30
C SER A 134 -7.70 -6.92 16.22
N GLU A 135 -9.00 -6.84 16.45
CA GLU A 135 -9.92 -7.98 16.39
C GLU A 135 -10.10 -8.46 14.95
N THR A 136 -10.32 -7.53 14.02
CA THR A 136 -10.45 -7.77 12.60
C THR A 136 -9.15 -8.35 12.02
N LEU A 137 -7.99 -7.81 12.40
CA LEU A 137 -6.69 -8.36 11.98
C LEU A 137 -6.49 -9.79 12.47
N CYS A 138 -6.83 -10.07 13.73
CA CYS A 138 -6.72 -11.40 14.32
C CYS A 138 -7.61 -12.41 13.58
N ALA A 139 -8.85 -12.03 13.25
CA ALA A 139 -9.77 -12.86 12.48
C ALA A 139 -9.21 -13.21 11.07
N PHE A 140 -8.59 -12.26 10.38
CA PHE A 140 -7.95 -12.52 9.08
C PHE A 140 -6.73 -13.44 9.19
N GLU A 141 -5.89 -13.27 10.21
CA GLU A 141 -4.75 -14.16 10.45
C GLU A 141 -5.20 -15.59 10.77
N GLU A 142 -6.26 -15.73 11.55
CA GLU A 142 -6.91 -16.99 11.86
C GLU A 142 -7.44 -17.71 10.60
N ILE A 143 -8.09 -16.99 9.69
CA ILE A 143 -8.52 -17.54 8.39
C ILE A 143 -7.30 -17.98 7.59
N ARG A 144 -6.25 -17.15 7.51
CA ARG A 144 -5.02 -17.46 6.77
C ARG A 144 -4.33 -18.74 7.28
N GLN A 145 -4.33 -18.97 8.59
CA GLN A 145 -3.77 -20.19 9.19
C GLN A 145 -4.60 -21.45 8.88
N ARG A 146 -5.92 -21.30 8.71
CA ARG A 146 -6.85 -22.40 8.43
C ARG A 146 -6.95 -22.75 6.95
N VAL A 147 -6.54 -21.86 6.04
CA VAL A 147 -6.40 -22.17 4.61
C VAL A 147 -5.07 -22.90 4.39
N PRO A 148 -5.07 -24.21 4.02
CA PRO A 148 -3.84 -24.92 3.72
C PRO A 148 -3.17 -24.25 2.52
N GLY A 149 -1.90 -23.84 2.68
CA GLY A 149 -1.10 -23.30 1.59
C GLY A 149 -0.89 -24.34 0.49
N HIS A 150 -1.79 -24.39 -0.49
CA HIS A 150 -1.69 -25.28 -1.66
C HIS A 150 -0.72 -24.77 -2.74
N LEU A 151 0.24 -23.91 -2.38
CA LEU A 151 1.27 -23.39 -3.29
C LEU A 151 2.67 -23.39 -2.65
N GLY A 152 2.96 -24.42 -1.85
CA GLY A 152 4.35 -24.81 -1.57
C GLY A 152 4.84 -25.70 -2.69
N GLY A 153 5.51 -25.12 -3.69
CA GLY A 153 6.12 -25.86 -4.79
C GLY A 153 7.06 -26.95 -4.29
N SER A 154 6.98 -28.11 -4.94
CA SER A 154 8.03 -29.13 -4.88
C SER A 154 9.39 -28.49 -5.15
N ARG A 155 10.33 -28.79 -4.26
CA ARG A 155 11.76 -28.70 -4.53
C ARG A 155 12.15 -29.64 -5.66
#